data_AF-A0A5E4E350-F1
#
_entry.id   AF-A0A5E4E350-F1
#
_cell.length_a   1.000
_cell.length_b   1.000
_cell.length_c   1.000
_cell.angle_alpha   90.00
_cell.angle_beta   90.00
_cell.angle_gamma   90.00
#
_symmetry.space_group_name_H-M   'P 1'
#
loop_
_entity.id
_entity.type
_entity.pdbx_description
1 polymer ?
#
loop_
_entity_poly.entity_id
_entity_poly.type
_entity_poly.pdbx_seq_one_letter_code
_entity_poly.pdbx_strand_id
1 'polypeptide(L)'
;MIILDVPTVGGRLMLADMAGSENIEQAGQIVFEAKMQDSFEDDKTKILMVLCASPGLEEIHKTISTLEYGAKAKCIVRGPHTLIKDKIGTEDSSAVILGSRIAAMDKFILKLQRENKLKEKERNEAHRELQKKEEAASLRAKLELMEGKIC
;
A
#
# COMPACT_ATOMS: atom_id res chain seq x y z
N MET A 1 15.06 17.78 23.06
CA MET A 1 15.63 17.68 21.71
C MET A 1 16.35 18.98 21.38
N ILE A 2 17.60 18.89 20.93
CA ILE A 2 18.47 20.02 20.59
C ILE A 2 18.88 19.86 19.13
N ILE A 3 18.85 20.95 18.37
CA ILE A 3 19.28 20.99 16.96
C ILE A 3 20.47 21.96 16.88
N LEU A 4 21.58 21.50 16.31
CA LEU A 4 22.77 22.30 16.08
C LEU A 4 23.10 22.29 14.59
N ASP A 5 23.19 23.47 13.98
CA ASP A 5 23.75 23.60 12.64
C ASP A 5 25.29 23.61 12.74
N VAL A 6 25.94 22.80 11.92
CA VAL A 6 27.40 22.60 11.91
C VAL A 6 27.95 23.18 10.61
N PRO A 7 28.20 24.50 10.55
CA PRO A 7 28.52 25.22 9.31
C PRO A 7 29.83 24.76 8.67
N THR A 8 30.78 24.24 9.47
CA THR A 8 32.06 23.72 8.99
C THR A 8 31.94 22.49 8.08
N VAL A 9 30.85 21.72 8.22
CA VAL A 9 30.55 20.56 7.35
C VAL A 9 29.24 20.74 6.58
N GLY A 10 28.61 21.93 6.66
CA GLY A 10 27.34 22.23 6.00
C GLY A 10 26.18 21.34 6.43
N GLY A 11 26.24 20.76 7.64
CA GLY A 11 25.30 19.74 8.12
C GLY A 11 24.51 20.19 9.35
N ARG A 12 23.55 19.36 9.76
CA ARG A 12 22.74 19.56 10.98
C ARG A 12 22.86 18.33 11.89
N LEU A 13 23.09 18.56 13.17
CA LEU A 13 23.07 17.53 14.21
C LEU A 13 21.80 17.68 15.03
N MET A 14 21.01 16.61 15.13
CA MET A 14 19.85 16.54 16.00
C MET A 14 20.15 15.58 17.16
N LEU A 15 20.01 16.07 18.39
CA LEU A 15 20.14 15.30 19.62
C LEU A 15 18.77 15.17 20.28
N ALA A 16 18.31 13.94 20.45
CA ALA A 16 17.08 13.63 21.17
C ALA A 16 17.42 12.79 22.39
N ASP A 17 16.92 13.22 23.55
CA ASP A 17 16.97 12.45 24.79
C ASP A 17 15.58 11.84 25.02
N MET A 18 15.54 10.55 25.29
CA MET A 18 14.32 9.78 25.49
C MET A 18 14.17 9.48 26.97
N ALA A 19 12.96 9.73 27.51
CA ALA A 19 12.65 9.37 28.89
C ALA A 19 12.75 7.85 29.10
N GLY A 20 13.08 7.44 30.34
CA GLY A 20 13.19 6.05 30.74
C GLY A 20 11.90 5.25 30.54
N SER A 21 12.07 3.96 30.26
CA SER A 21 10.96 3.02 29.97
C SER A 21 10.04 2.72 31.16
N GLU A 22 10.33 3.25 32.35
CA GLU A 22 9.48 3.12 33.53
C GLU A 22 8.15 3.89 33.43
N ASN A 23 7.95 4.74 32.40
CA ASN A 23 6.83 5.69 32.32
C ASN A 23 6.08 5.67 30.97
N ILE A 24 5.94 4.48 30.36
CA ILE A 24 5.44 4.29 28.98
C ILE A 24 4.00 4.81 28.77
N GLU A 25 3.16 4.91 29.79
CA GLU A 25 1.78 5.40 29.63
C GLU A 25 1.69 6.92 29.35
N GLN A 26 2.79 7.68 29.50
CA GLN A 26 2.81 9.14 29.30
C GLN A 26 3.68 9.61 28.13
N ALA A 27 4.48 8.74 27.52
CA ALA A 27 5.39 9.14 26.45
C ALA A 27 4.65 9.15 25.09
N GLY A 28 4.25 10.34 24.64
CA GLY A 28 3.54 10.55 23.37
C GLY A 28 4.27 10.00 22.14
N GLN A 29 3.91 8.78 21.76
CA GLN A 29 4.34 8.04 20.56
C GLN A 29 4.24 8.89 19.27
N ILE A 30 3.21 9.74 19.20
CA ILE A 30 2.80 10.46 17.99
C ILE A 30 3.60 11.73 17.66
N VAL A 31 4.24 12.39 18.64
CA VAL A 31 4.95 13.67 18.40
C VAL A 31 6.42 13.44 18.02
N PHE A 32 7.04 12.37 18.53
CA PHE A 32 8.44 12.04 18.25
C PHE A 32 8.62 11.31 16.91
N GLU A 33 7.72 10.40 16.56
CA GLU A 33 7.71 9.72 15.25
C GLU A 33 7.58 10.72 14.10
N ALA A 34 6.71 11.73 14.23
CA ALA A 34 6.45 12.73 13.20
C ALA A 34 7.68 13.60 12.84
N LYS A 35 8.64 13.76 13.76
CA LYS A 35 9.84 14.59 13.52
C LYS A 35 11.09 13.78 13.19
N MET A 36 11.15 12.53 13.62
CA MET A 36 12.20 11.60 13.19
C MET A 36 12.00 11.15 11.74
N GLN A 37 10.76 11.17 11.22
CA GLN A 37 10.44 10.85 9.81
C GLN A 37 11.31 11.65 8.81
N ASP A 38 11.49 12.96 9.02
CA ASP A 38 12.32 13.82 8.15
C ASP A 38 13.80 13.37 8.10
N SER A 39 14.33 12.82 9.20
CA SER A 39 15.69 12.26 9.26
C SER A 39 15.80 10.85 8.69
N PHE A 40 14.69 10.08 8.68
CA PHE A 40 14.63 8.75 8.07
C PHE A 40 14.40 8.79 6.55
N GLU A 41 13.81 9.87 6.02
CA GLU A 41 13.47 10.03 4.60
C GLU A 41 14.62 10.58 3.72
N ASP A 42 15.54 11.38 4.26
CA ASP A 42 16.71 11.85 3.49
C ASP A 42 17.82 10.79 3.52
N ASP A 43 18.17 10.22 2.36
CA ASP A 43 19.25 9.24 2.15
C ASP A 43 20.66 9.68 2.56
N LYS A 44 20.87 10.97 2.87
CA LYS A 44 22.17 11.51 3.29
C LYS A 44 22.35 11.62 4.80
N THR A 45 21.26 11.59 5.56
CA THR A 45 21.31 11.71 7.02
C THR A 45 21.92 10.45 7.65
N LYS A 46 22.67 10.57 8.75
CA LYS A 46 23.16 9.41 9.51
C LYS A 46 22.50 9.41 10.87
N ILE A 47 21.93 8.27 11.25
CA ILE A 47 21.27 8.09 12.53
C ILE A 47 22.11 7.17 13.40
N LEU A 48 22.43 7.63 14.60
CA LEU A 48 23.05 6.82 15.65
C LEU A 48 22.06 6.70 16.80
N MET A 49 21.72 5.47 17.15
CA MET A 49 20.89 5.17 18.32
C MET A 49 21.75 4.53 19.39
N VAL A 50 21.63 5.02 20.63
CA VAL A 50 22.31 4.45 21.80
C VAL A 50 21.24 3.76 22.64
N LEU A 51 21.41 2.47 22.88
CA LEU A 51 20.54 1.69 23.75
C LEU A 51 21.22 1.52 25.10
N CYS A 52 20.57 2.04 26.15
CA CYS A 52 21.02 1.87 27.52
C CYS A 52 20.18 0.76 28.16
N ALA A 53 20.84 -0.25 28.74
CA ALA A 53 20.18 -1.34 29.44
C ALA A 53 20.93 -1.67 30.74
N SER A 54 20.18 -2.07 31.75
CA SER A 54 20.70 -2.45 33.07
C SER A 54 21.09 -3.93 33.08
N PRO A 55 22.26 -4.30 33.66
CA PRO A 55 22.68 -5.69 33.77
C PRO A 55 22.01 -6.43 34.95
N GLY A 56 21.11 -5.77 35.70
CA GLY A 56 20.43 -6.37 36.85
C GLY A 56 19.51 -7.53 36.45
N LEU A 57 19.56 -8.62 37.21
CA LEU A 57 18.75 -9.82 36.94
C LEU A 57 17.23 -9.55 37.09
N GLU A 58 16.86 -8.56 37.90
CA GLU A 58 15.46 -8.13 38.10
C GLU A 58 14.89 -7.40 36.87
N GLU A 59 15.76 -6.89 35.99
CA GLU A 59 15.39 -6.05 34.85
C GLU A 59 15.62 -6.73 33.50
N ILE A 60 15.92 -8.04 33.51
CA ILE A 60 16.18 -8.84 32.30
C ILE A 60 15.09 -8.65 31.26
N HIS A 61 13.81 -8.60 31.67
CA HIS A 61 12.70 -8.40 30.74
C HIS A 61 12.74 -7.05 30.03
N LYS A 62 13.16 -5.98 30.72
CA LYS A 62 13.34 -4.66 30.11
C LYS A 62 14.54 -4.70 29.16
N THR A 63 15.65 -5.28 29.60
CA THR A 63 16.87 -5.42 28.80
C THR A 63 16.64 -6.23 27.51
N ILE A 64 15.93 -7.36 27.58
CA ILE A 64 15.54 -8.14 26.40
C ILE A 64 14.69 -7.30 25.46
N SER A 65 13.66 -6.63 25.98
CA SER A 65 12.76 -5.78 25.17
C SER A 65 13.52 -4.64 24.46
N THR A 66 14.45 -3.98 25.16
CA THR A 66 15.32 -2.93 24.58
C THR A 66 16.19 -3.48 23.46
N LEU A 67 16.76 -4.68 23.62
CA LEU A 67 17.58 -5.33 22.60
C LEU A 67 16.75 -5.79 21.39
N GLU A 68 15.55 -6.32 21.60
CA GLU A 68 14.62 -6.70 20.53
C GLU A 68 14.21 -5.49 19.69
N TYR A 69 13.93 -4.35 20.33
CA TYR A 69 13.66 -3.10 19.64
C TYR A 69 14.86 -2.67 18.78
N GLY A 70 16.06 -2.69 19.35
CA GLY A 70 17.31 -2.40 18.63
C GLY A 70 17.55 -3.30 17.41
N ALA A 71 17.28 -4.59 17.57
CA ALA A 71 17.41 -5.57 16.48
C ALA A 71 16.43 -5.29 15.34
N LYS A 72 15.19 -4.90 15.66
CA LYS A 72 14.19 -4.47 14.65
C LYS A 72 14.59 -3.17 13.95
N ALA A 73 15.16 -2.22 14.68
CA ALA A 73 15.62 -0.94 14.13
C ALA A 73 16.81 -1.09 13.15
N LYS A 74 17.63 -2.15 13.28
CA LYS A 74 18.69 -2.47 12.31
C LYS A 74 18.14 -2.82 10.92
N CYS A 75 16.89 -3.26 10.85
CA CYS A 75 16.18 -3.62 9.62
C CYS A 75 15.31 -2.48 9.05
N ILE A 76 15.52 -1.23 9.48
CA ILE A 76 14.91 -0.08 8.79
C ILE A 76 15.59 0.01 7.42
N VAL A 77 15.01 -0.69 6.45
CA VAL A 77 15.38 -0.60 5.04
C VAL A 77 15.13 0.83 4.65
N ARG A 78 16.22 1.56 4.47
CA ARG A 78 16.21 2.85 3.79
C ARG A 78 15.85 2.56 2.33
N GLY A 79 14.56 2.56 2.05
CA GLY A 79 14.06 2.31 0.70
C GLY A 79 14.58 3.41 -0.23
N PRO A 80 15.00 3.09 -1.47
CA PRO A 80 15.37 4.12 -2.42
C PRO A 80 14.16 5.02 -2.68
N HIS A 81 14.25 6.24 -2.20
CA HIS A 81 13.42 7.41 -2.50
C HIS A 81 11.99 7.11 -3.01
N THR A 82 10.99 7.13 -2.13
CA THR A 82 9.68 7.67 -2.56
C THR A 82 9.83 9.18 -2.62
N LEU A 83 9.98 9.70 -3.84
CA LEU A 83 10.04 11.13 -4.15
C LEU A 83 8.79 11.84 -3.61
N ILE A 84 8.90 12.42 -2.42
CA ILE A 84 8.02 13.50 -1.98
C ILE A 84 8.72 14.80 -2.38
N LYS A 85 8.17 15.36 -3.44
CA LYS A 85 8.24 16.74 -3.94
C LYS A 85 8.85 17.73 -2.95
N ASP A 86 10.04 18.25 -3.26
CA ASP A 86 10.20 19.69 -3.50
C ASP A 86 11.60 20.10 -4.00
N LYS A 87 11.55 20.69 -5.21
CA LYS A 87 12.43 21.74 -5.77
C LYS A 87 13.76 21.37 -6.45
N ILE A 88 13.64 21.39 -7.78
CA ILE A 88 14.56 21.97 -8.78
C ILE A 88 15.69 21.04 -9.24
N GLY A 89 15.41 20.37 -10.36
CA GLY A 89 16.41 20.03 -11.36
C GLY A 89 16.68 18.53 -11.54
N THR A 90 15.71 17.78 -12.09
CA THR A 90 15.84 16.62 -13.02
C THR A 90 14.46 15.94 -13.10
N GLU A 91 13.47 16.59 -13.74
CA GLU A 91 12.05 16.17 -13.76
C GLU A 91 11.63 15.40 -15.02
N ASP A 92 12.54 15.10 -15.95
CA ASP A 92 12.11 14.55 -17.25
C ASP A 92 12.03 13.02 -17.28
N SER A 93 12.75 12.31 -16.40
CA SER A 93 12.86 10.85 -16.51
C SER A 93 11.78 10.07 -15.73
N SER A 94 11.33 10.57 -14.59
CA SER A 94 10.39 9.84 -13.70
C SER A 94 8.92 10.06 -14.10
N ALA A 95 8.56 11.29 -14.48
CA ALA A 95 7.23 11.65 -14.96
C ALA A 95 6.87 10.92 -16.27
N VAL A 96 7.84 10.74 -17.16
CA VAL A 96 7.66 10.03 -18.44
C VAL A 96 7.42 8.53 -18.22
N ILE A 97 8.10 7.91 -17.24
CA ILE A 97 7.90 6.49 -16.90
C ILE A 97 6.53 6.26 -16.27
N LEU A 98 6.12 7.12 -15.33
CA LEU A 98 4.78 7.07 -14.72
C LEU A 98 3.68 7.31 -15.74
N GLY A 99 3.83 8.30 -16.62
CA GLY A 99 2.89 8.57 -17.71
C GLY A 99 2.74 7.39 -18.66
N SER A 100 3.86 6.73 -19.01
CA SER A 100 3.84 5.52 -19.85
C SER A 100 3.10 4.37 -19.18
N ARG A 101 3.30 4.18 -17.87
CA ARG A 101 2.62 3.13 -17.09
C ARG A 101 1.12 3.41 -16.94
N ILE A 102 0.73 4.66 -16.70
CA ILE A 102 -0.67 5.09 -16.63
C ILE A 102 -1.36 4.84 -17.98
N ALA A 103 -0.77 5.28 -19.09
CA ALA A 103 -1.34 5.06 -20.42
C ALA A 103 -1.49 3.56 -20.78
N ALA A 104 -0.54 2.72 -20.35
CA ALA A 104 -0.63 1.28 -20.53
C ALA A 104 -1.78 0.67 -19.71
N MET A 105 -1.98 1.11 -18.47
CA MET A 105 -3.11 0.70 -17.63
C MET A 105 -4.45 1.13 -18.22
N ASP A 106 -4.57 2.38 -18.69
CA ASP A 106 -5.80 2.87 -19.32
C ASP A 106 -6.17 2.07 -20.58
N LYS A 107 -5.17 1.72 -21.39
CA LYS A 107 -5.36 0.84 -22.56
C LYS A 107 -5.89 -0.54 -22.17
N PHE A 108 -5.41 -1.09 -21.05
CA PHE A 108 -5.87 -2.38 -20.53
C PHE A 108 -7.31 -2.30 -20.00
N ILE A 109 -7.64 -1.24 -19.27
CA ILE A 109 -9.00 -0.97 -18.76
C ILE A 109 -9.99 -0.87 -19.92
N LEU A 110 -9.67 -0.08 -20.96
CA LEU A 110 -10.53 0.06 -22.13
C LEU A 110 -10.73 -1.26 -22.89
N LYS A 111 -9.68 -2.10 -22.95
CA LYS A 111 -9.77 -3.44 -23.55
C LYS A 111 -10.72 -4.34 -22.75
N LEU A 112 -10.54 -4.41 -21.43
CA LEU A 112 -11.40 -5.20 -20.54
C LEU A 112 -12.87 -4.76 -20.60
N GLN A 113 -13.13 -3.45 -20.61
CA GLN A 113 -14.50 -2.93 -20.73
C GLN A 113 -15.15 -3.33 -22.06
N ARG A 114 -14.40 -3.31 -23.16
CA ARG A 114 -14.88 -3.78 -24.47
C ARG A 114 -15.17 -5.28 -24.48
N GLU A 115 -14.26 -6.10 -23.93
CA GLU A 115 -14.44 -7.55 -23.86
C GLU A 115 -15.62 -7.94 -22.97
N ASN A 116 -15.80 -7.30 -21.81
CA ASN A 116 -16.94 -7.54 -20.94
C ASN A 116 -18.26 -7.16 -21.62
N LYS A 117 -18.31 -6.01 -22.31
CA LYS A 117 -19.50 -5.60 -23.05
C LYS A 117 -19.84 -6.56 -24.19
N LEU A 118 -18.84 -7.13 -24.85
CA LEU A 118 -19.07 -8.13 -25.91
C LEU A 118 -19.61 -9.44 -25.32
N LYS A 119 -18.95 -9.97 -24.28
CA LYS A 119 -19.40 -11.18 -23.57
C LYS A 119 -20.81 -11.05 -23.01
N GLU A 120 -21.16 -9.87 -22.51
CA GLU A 120 -22.51 -9.62 -22.02
C GLU A 120 -23.56 -9.67 -23.13
N LYS A 121 -23.25 -9.15 -24.33
CA LYS A 121 -24.12 -9.26 -25.49
C LYS A 121 -24.31 -10.71 -25.94
N GLU A 122 -23.22 -11.47 -26.06
CA GLU A 122 -23.26 -12.89 -26.44
C GLU A 122 -24.11 -13.69 -25.45
N ARG A 123 -23.93 -13.44 -24.14
CA ARG A 123 -24.74 -14.07 -23.09
C ARG A 123 -26.22 -13.72 -23.21
N ASN A 124 -26.55 -12.45 -23.48
CA ASN A 124 -27.92 -11.99 -23.63
C ASN A 124 -28.60 -12.58 -24.89
N GLU A 125 -27.86 -12.72 -25.99
CA GLU A 125 -28.35 -13.36 -27.22
C GLU A 125 -28.59 -14.86 -27.00
N ALA A 126 -27.65 -15.57 -26.37
CA ALA A 126 -27.82 -16.98 -26.03
C ALA A 126 -29.04 -17.20 -25.11
N HIS A 127 -29.23 -16.33 -24.11
CA HIS A 127 -30.37 -16.39 -23.22
C HIS A 127 -31.70 -16.15 -23.96
N ARG A 128 -31.73 -15.19 -24.90
CA ARG A 128 -32.92 -14.91 -25.70
C ARG A 128 -33.30 -16.08 -26.61
N GLU A 129 -32.32 -16.72 -27.25
CA GLU A 129 -32.58 -17.88 -28.10
C GLU A 129 -33.03 -19.11 -27.30
N LEU A 130 -32.50 -19.31 -26.09
CA LEU A 130 -33.00 -20.34 -25.18
C LEU A 130 -34.46 -20.10 -24.79
N GLN A 131 -34.82 -18.86 -24.44
CA GLN A 131 -36.19 -18.51 -24.08
C GLN A 131 -37.18 -18.78 -25.23
N LYS A 132 -36.84 -18.40 -26.46
CA LYS A 132 -37.68 -18.70 -27.63
C LYS A 132 -37.84 -20.20 -27.89
N LYS A 133 -36.79 -20.99 -27.67
CA LYS A 133 -36.87 -22.46 -27.81
C LYS A 133 -37.76 -23.08 -26.75
N GLU A 134 -37.71 -22.58 -25.51
CA GLU A 134 -38.59 -23.02 -24.43
C GLU A 134 -40.05 -22.68 -24.72
N GLU A 135 -40.34 -21.46 -25.18
CA GLU A 135 -41.69 -21.03 -25.58
C GLU A 135 -42.22 -21.86 -26.76
N ALA A 136 -41.39 -22.11 -27.77
CA ALA A 136 -41.76 -22.96 -28.92
C ALA A 136 -42.03 -24.42 -28.50
N ALA A 137 -41.24 -24.98 -27.59
CA ALA A 137 -41.47 -26.32 -27.05
C ALA A 137 -42.77 -26.39 -26.24
N SER A 138 -43.06 -25.37 -25.43
CA SER A 138 -44.31 -25.25 -24.65
C SER A 138 -45.55 -25.18 -25.56
N LEU A 139 -45.50 -24.39 -26.63
CA LEU A 139 -46.59 -24.29 -27.61
C LEU A 139 -46.79 -25.59 -28.40
N ARG A 140 -45.71 -26.27 -28.80
CA ARG A 140 -45.78 -27.57 -29.48
C ARG A 140 -46.41 -28.64 -28.59
N ALA A 141 -46.01 -28.73 -27.32
CA ALA A 141 -46.60 -29.68 -26.37
C ALA A 141 -48.11 -29.41 -26.17
N LYS A 142 -48.54 -28.14 -26.16
CA LYS A 142 -49.97 -27.79 -26.08
C LYS A 142 -50.75 -28.16 -27.34
N LEU A 143 -50.15 -28.01 -28.52
CA LEU A 143 -50.78 -28.41 -29.79
C LEU A 143 -50.96 -29.93 -29.86
N GLU A 144 -49.92 -30.72 -29.53
CA GLU A 144 -50.02 -32.19 -29.49
C GLU A 144 -51.09 -32.68 -28.49
N LEU A 145 -51.25 -31.99 -27.36
CA LEU A 145 -52.28 -32.30 -26.36
C LEU A 145 -53.71 -31.98 -26.86
N MET A 146 -53.87 -30.97 -27.73
CA MET A 146 -55.14 -30.66 -28.38
C MET A 146 -55.45 -31.60 -29.54
N GLU A 147 -54.46 -31.97 -30.35
CA GLU A 147 -54.64 -32.87 -31.50
C GLU A 147 -54.89 -34.32 -31.07
N GLY A 148 -54.30 -34.77 -29.96
CA GLY A 148 -54.60 -36.08 -29.35
C GLY A 148 -55.98 -36.21 -28.71
N LYS A 149 -56.78 -35.13 -28.68
CA LYS A 149 -58.17 -35.12 -28.19
C LYS A 149 -59.22 -35.13 -29.31
N ILE A 150 -58.81 -35.17 -30.59
CA ILE A 150 -59.70 -35.21 -31.77
C ILE A 150 -59.84 -36.65 -32.32
N CYS A 151 -59.86 -37.66 -31.45
CA CYS A 151 -60.32 -39.02 -31.77
C CYS A 151 -61.24 -39.51 -30.66
#